data_AF-A0A562C9N5-F1
#
_entry.id   AF-A0A562C9N5-F1
#
_cell.length_a   1.000
_cell.length_b   1.000
_cell.length_c   1.000
_cell.angle_alpha   90.00
_cell.angle_beta   90.00
_cell.angle_gamma   90.00
#
_symmetry.space_group_name_H-M   'P 1'
#
loop_
_entity.id
_entity.type
_entity.pdbx_description
1 polymer ?
#
loop_
_entity_poly.entity_id
_entity_poly.type
_entity_poly.pdbx_seq_one_letter_code
_entity_poly.pdbx_strand_id
1 'polypeptide(L)'
;MFEARLLDEGMAAADTALLLQEAFGARIEHARSLTLHDLLAMVALQYDHLGLAPLWPLLETALLSPAREAVLDAPPEPLLRYADGTVRMAMFAPTAWRARYRPEDGDQARLRQMFARFETRQRQLAAVLGAHGIEVVYVEAAADVDGRGV
;
A
#
# COMPACT_ATOMS: atom_id res chain seq x y z
N MET A 1 -25.03 8.38 12.53
CA MET A 1 -26.09 9.18 11.88
C MET A 1 -25.58 10.53 11.35
N PHE A 2 -24.50 10.50 10.56
CA PHE A 2 -24.04 11.57 9.66
C PHE A 2 -23.77 10.93 8.29
N GLU A 3 -23.13 9.77 8.33
CA GLU A 3 -23.06 8.73 7.30
C GLU A 3 -24.39 8.44 6.59
N ALA A 4 -25.52 8.36 7.31
CA ALA A 4 -26.84 8.15 6.71
C ALA A 4 -27.34 9.33 5.85
N ARG A 5 -26.95 10.59 6.15
CA ARG A 5 -27.30 11.76 5.31
C ARG A 5 -26.45 11.84 4.05
N LEU A 6 -25.19 11.41 4.12
CA LEU A 6 -24.28 11.33 2.95
C LEU A 6 -24.75 10.28 1.94
N LEU A 7 -25.28 9.15 2.42
CA LEU A 7 -25.88 8.10 1.59
C LEU A 7 -27.15 8.55 0.86
N ASP A 8 -27.97 9.39 1.49
CA ASP A 8 -29.26 9.87 0.93
C ASP A 8 -29.07 11.04 -0.04
N GLU A 9 -28.05 11.90 0.17
CA GLU A 9 -27.75 13.02 -0.75
C GLU A 9 -26.87 12.60 -1.94
N GLY A 10 -25.92 11.66 -1.77
CA GLY A 10 -25.26 10.87 -2.83
C GLY A 10 -24.48 11.61 -3.95
N MET A 11 -24.73 12.89 -4.15
CA MET A 11 -24.19 13.80 -5.16
C MET A 11 -23.91 15.12 -4.47
N ALA A 12 -22.78 15.75 -4.80
CA ALA A 12 -22.54 17.11 -4.37
C ALA A 12 -23.59 18.04 -5.02
N ALA A 13 -24.01 19.08 -4.30
CA ALA A 13 -24.88 20.10 -4.86
C ALA A 13 -24.24 20.71 -6.13
N ALA A 14 -25.07 21.09 -7.12
CA ALA A 14 -24.59 21.63 -8.40
C ALA A 14 -23.64 22.82 -8.23
N ASP A 15 -23.92 23.71 -7.26
CA ASP A 15 -23.08 24.86 -6.93
C ASP A 15 -21.70 24.45 -6.41
N THR A 16 -21.66 23.37 -5.60
CA THR A 16 -20.39 22.78 -5.15
C THR A 16 -19.63 22.17 -6.32
N ALA A 17 -20.31 21.47 -7.23
CA ALA A 17 -19.68 20.92 -8.41
C ALA A 17 -19.12 22.02 -9.34
N LEU A 18 -19.85 23.13 -9.56
CA LEU A 18 -19.35 24.28 -10.32
C LEU A 18 -18.12 24.89 -9.66
N LEU A 19 -18.14 25.11 -8.35
CA LEU A 19 -17.02 25.67 -7.61
C LEU A 19 -15.78 24.76 -7.67
N LEU A 20 -15.96 23.44 -7.61
CA LEU A 20 -14.87 22.48 -7.80
C LEU A 20 -14.34 22.53 -9.24
N GLN A 21 -15.19 22.68 -10.26
CA GLN A 21 -14.73 22.81 -11.65
C GLN A 21 -13.88 24.07 -11.85
N GLU A 22 -14.31 25.20 -11.29
CA GLU A 22 -13.56 26.45 -11.31
C GLU A 22 -12.23 26.33 -10.56
N ALA A 23 -12.24 25.72 -9.37
CA ALA A 23 -11.05 25.56 -8.54
C ALA A 23 -10.01 24.59 -9.13
N PHE A 24 -10.45 23.47 -9.70
CA PHE A 24 -9.56 22.46 -10.30
C PHE A 24 -9.23 22.74 -11.77
N GLY A 25 -9.93 23.67 -12.43
CA GLY A 25 -9.77 23.94 -13.86
C GLY A 25 -10.12 22.73 -14.74
N ALA A 26 -10.97 21.83 -14.25
CA ALA A 26 -11.32 20.58 -14.90
C ALA A 26 -12.84 20.42 -14.99
N ARG A 27 -13.33 19.79 -16.08
CA ARG A 27 -14.74 19.44 -16.21
C ARG A 27 -15.06 18.28 -15.25
N ILE A 28 -16.07 18.45 -14.41
CA ILE A 28 -16.51 17.46 -13.43
C ILE A 28 -17.83 16.87 -13.94
N GLU A 29 -17.80 15.60 -14.31
CA GLU A 29 -19.01 14.87 -14.76
C GLU A 29 -19.79 14.30 -13.57
N HIS A 30 -19.08 13.90 -12.51
CA HIS A 30 -19.68 13.31 -11.30
C HIS A 30 -18.96 13.83 -10.05
N ALA A 31 -19.72 14.42 -9.13
CA ALA A 31 -19.25 14.79 -7.79
C ALA A 31 -20.16 14.10 -6.77
N ARG A 32 -19.57 13.30 -5.87
CA ARG A 32 -20.31 12.51 -4.87
C ARG A 32 -19.73 12.76 -3.48
N SER A 33 -20.62 12.96 -2.53
CA SER A 33 -20.28 13.04 -1.12
C SER A 33 -20.09 11.63 -0.55
N LEU A 34 -19.00 11.40 0.19
CA LEU A 34 -18.61 10.09 0.74
C LEU A 34 -18.17 10.24 2.19
N THR A 35 -18.37 9.20 3.00
CA THR A 35 -17.64 9.14 4.27
C THR A 35 -16.17 8.78 4.03
N LEU A 36 -15.33 9.04 5.04
CA LEU A 36 -13.95 8.57 5.04
C LEU A 36 -13.89 7.04 4.85
N HIS A 37 -14.75 6.29 5.55
CA HIS A 37 -14.76 4.82 5.46
C HIS A 37 -15.21 4.33 4.08
N ASP A 38 -16.18 4.98 3.43
CA ASP A 38 -16.57 4.64 2.05
C ASP A 38 -15.42 4.86 1.07
N LEU A 39 -14.72 5.99 1.21
CA LEU A 39 -13.55 6.29 0.39
C LEU A 39 -12.46 5.24 0.59
N LEU A 40 -12.14 4.92 1.84
CA LEU A 40 -11.14 3.90 2.19
C LEU A 40 -11.53 2.52 1.62
N ALA A 41 -12.79 2.11 1.74
CA ALA A 41 -13.28 0.85 1.18
C ALA A 41 -13.16 0.81 -0.35
N MET A 42 -13.47 1.90 -1.04
CA MET A 42 -13.26 1.99 -2.49
C MET A 42 -11.78 1.93 -2.85
N VAL A 43 -10.90 2.65 -2.14
CA VAL A 43 -9.45 2.60 -2.40
C VAL A 43 -8.91 1.18 -2.17
N ALA A 44 -9.33 0.51 -1.10
CA ALA A 44 -8.95 -0.88 -0.83
C ALA A 44 -9.33 -1.82 -1.99
N LEU A 45 -10.55 -1.68 -2.52
CA LEU A 45 -11.00 -2.45 -3.69
C LEU A 45 -10.20 -2.12 -4.96
N GLN A 46 -9.87 -0.84 -5.19
CA GLN A 46 -9.00 -0.47 -6.31
C GLN A 46 -7.60 -1.06 -6.16
N TYR A 47 -7.07 -1.08 -4.94
CA TYR A 47 -5.75 -1.64 -4.67
C TYR A 47 -5.75 -3.15 -4.87
N ASP A 48 -6.81 -3.84 -4.49
CA ASP A 48 -6.97 -5.26 -4.78
C ASP A 48 -6.90 -5.55 -6.29
N HIS A 49 -7.66 -4.81 -7.10
CA HIS A 49 -7.63 -4.95 -8.57
C HIS A 49 -6.25 -4.65 -9.18
N LEU A 50 -5.43 -3.81 -8.54
CA LEU A 50 -4.07 -3.47 -8.97
C LEU A 50 -3.00 -4.41 -8.39
N GLY A 51 -3.40 -5.43 -7.63
CA GLY A 51 -2.49 -6.34 -6.95
C GLY A 51 -1.70 -5.66 -5.83
N LEU A 52 -2.26 -4.63 -5.19
CA LEU A 52 -1.71 -3.89 -4.05
C LEU A 52 -2.48 -4.15 -2.75
N ALA A 53 -3.46 -5.05 -2.76
CA ALA A 53 -4.20 -5.47 -1.56
C ALA A 53 -3.30 -5.76 -0.34
N PRO A 54 -2.17 -6.49 -0.46
CA PRO A 54 -1.31 -6.77 0.69
C PRO A 54 -0.70 -5.52 1.37
N LEU A 55 -0.58 -4.40 0.64
CA LEU A 55 -0.05 -3.15 1.18
C LEU A 55 -1.10 -2.35 1.96
N TRP A 56 -2.40 -2.59 1.69
CA TRP A 56 -3.49 -1.81 2.28
C TRP A 56 -3.45 -1.72 3.81
N PRO A 57 -3.21 -2.80 4.58
CA PRO A 57 -3.17 -2.70 6.04
C PRO A 57 -2.12 -1.73 6.58
N LEU A 58 -0.98 -1.57 5.90
CA LEU A 58 0.05 -0.59 6.30
C LEU A 58 -0.42 0.84 6.05
N LEU A 59 -1.02 1.09 4.89
CA LEU A 59 -1.56 2.40 4.51
C LEU A 59 -2.73 2.80 5.40
N GLU A 60 -3.67 1.88 5.62
CA GLU A 60 -4.82 2.10 6.50
C GLU A 60 -4.35 2.41 7.93
N THR A 61 -3.38 1.67 8.45
CA THR A 61 -2.79 1.94 9.77
C THR A 61 -2.14 3.32 9.82
N ALA A 62 -1.34 3.68 8.82
CA ALA A 62 -0.71 4.99 8.75
C ALA A 62 -1.72 6.15 8.69
N LEU A 63 -2.86 5.95 8.01
CA LEU A 63 -3.90 6.96 7.84
C LEU A 63 -4.82 7.09 9.07
N LEU A 64 -5.24 5.96 9.66
CA LEU A 64 -6.27 5.94 10.70
C LEU A 64 -5.74 5.77 12.12
N SER A 65 -4.55 5.19 12.27
CA SER A 65 -3.98 4.83 13.57
C SER A 65 -2.45 4.90 13.54
N PRO A 66 -1.86 6.07 13.25
CA PRO A 66 -0.41 6.20 13.01
C PRO A 66 0.47 5.80 14.21
N ALA A 67 -0.10 5.74 15.42
CA ALA A 67 0.57 5.25 16.62
C ALA A 67 0.58 3.71 16.75
N ARG A 68 -0.12 2.98 15.89
CA ARG A 68 -0.13 1.52 15.85
C ARG A 68 0.89 1.01 14.86
N GLU A 69 1.37 -0.21 15.12
CA GLU A 69 2.23 -0.92 14.20
C GLU A 69 1.44 -1.82 13.26
N ALA A 70 1.97 -2.01 12.05
CA ALA A 70 1.47 -2.98 11.09
C ALA A 70 2.63 -3.70 10.40
N VAL A 71 2.44 -4.98 10.07
CA VAL A 71 3.47 -5.80 9.41
C VAL A 71 2.87 -6.45 8.17
N LEU A 72 3.59 -6.40 7.06
CA LEU A 72 3.34 -7.21 5.87
C LEU A 72 4.40 -8.31 5.82
N ASP A 73 4.00 -9.52 6.21
CA ASP A 73 4.81 -10.73 6.11
C ASP A 73 4.03 -11.84 5.39
N ALA A 74 3.91 -11.70 4.07
CA ALA A 74 3.15 -12.63 3.25
C ALA A 74 3.88 -12.88 1.91
N PRO A 75 4.53 -14.04 1.71
CA PRO A 75 5.10 -14.40 0.42
C PRO A 75 4.05 -14.32 -0.71
N PRO A 76 4.40 -13.76 -1.89
CA PRO A 76 5.74 -13.37 -2.35
C PRO A 76 6.13 -11.91 -2.04
N GLU A 77 5.36 -11.20 -1.22
CA GLU A 77 5.63 -9.79 -0.91
C GLU A 77 6.91 -9.62 -0.09
N PRO A 78 7.63 -8.50 -0.26
CA PRO A 78 8.71 -8.16 0.64
C PRO A 78 8.19 -8.01 2.08
N LEU A 79 9.07 -8.19 3.05
CA LEU A 79 8.74 -7.98 4.45
C LEU A 79 8.80 -6.48 4.76
N LEU A 80 7.70 -5.93 5.26
CA LEU A 80 7.59 -4.52 5.67
C LEU A 80 7.05 -4.43 7.10
N ARG A 81 7.52 -3.45 7.86
CA ARG A 81 6.91 -3.01 9.13
C ARG A 81 6.68 -1.52 9.11
N TYR A 82 5.46 -1.10 9.41
CA TYR A 82 5.12 0.27 9.76
C TYR A 82 5.22 0.45 11.28
N ALA A 83 6.01 1.44 11.71
CA ALA A 83 6.09 1.90 13.09
C ALA A 83 6.58 3.35 13.12
N ASP A 84 6.06 4.15 14.06
CA ASP A 84 6.51 5.54 14.29
C ASP A 84 6.48 6.44 13.05
N GLY A 85 5.51 6.24 12.15
CA GLY A 85 5.37 7.04 10.93
C GLY A 85 6.26 6.61 9.75
N THR A 86 7.08 5.59 9.93
CA THR A 86 8.02 5.09 8.91
C THR A 86 7.76 3.63 8.58
N VAL A 87 8.05 3.24 7.34
CA VAL A 87 8.06 1.84 6.92
C VAL A 87 9.50 1.34 6.81
N ARG A 88 9.80 0.26 7.52
CA ARG A 88 11.08 -0.47 7.43
C ARG A 88 10.88 -1.66 6.49
N MET A 89 11.64 -1.70 5.41
CA MET A 89 11.57 -2.72 4.36
C MET A 89 12.81 -3.60 4.38
N ALA A 90 12.61 -4.91 4.48
CA ALA A 90 13.69 -5.89 4.46
C ALA A 90 14.40 -5.91 3.09
N MET A 91 15.73 -5.84 3.11
CA MET A 91 16.60 -6.08 1.97
C MET A 91 17.33 -7.41 2.17
N PHE A 92 16.97 -8.39 1.36
CA PHE A 92 17.57 -9.72 1.41
C PHE A 92 18.66 -9.86 0.36
N ALA A 93 19.83 -10.37 0.76
CA ALA A 93 20.79 -10.92 -0.19
C ALA A 93 20.16 -12.12 -0.95
N PRO A 94 20.57 -12.43 -2.19
CA PRO A 94 19.95 -13.51 -2.97
C PRO A 94 19.86 -14.87 -2.26
N THR A 95 20.87 -15.21 -1.44
CA THR A 95 20.89 -16.44 -0.64
C THR A 95 19.86 -16.42 0.50
N ALA A 96 19.74 -15.28 1.21
CA ALA A 96 18.76 -15.10 2.27
C ALA A 96 17.33 -15.07 1.72
N TRP A 97 17.12 -14.39 0.58
CA TRP A 97 15.84 -14.39 -0.13
C TRP A 97 15.41 -15.80 -0.51
N ARG A 98 16.31 -16.60 -1.10
CA ARG A 98 16.02 -17.99 -1.47
C ARG A 98 15.67 -18.85 -0.25
N ALA A 99 16.39 -18.69 0.85
CA ALA A 99 16.14 -19.44 2.08
C ALA A 99 14.78 -19.09 2.71
N ARG A 100 14.37 -17.81 2.64
CA ARG A 100 13.08 -17.32 3.15
C ARG A 100 11.90 -17.74 2.28
N TYR A 101 11.94 -17.37 1.00
CA TYR A 101 10.79 -17.51 0.09
C TYR A 101 10.68 -18.90 -0.55
N ARG A 102 11.73 -19.74 -0.43
CA ARG A 102 11.78 -21.14 -0.89
C ARG A 102 11.11 -21.36 -2.26
N PRO A 103 11.57 -20.65 -3.32
CA PRO A 103 11.02 -20.85 -4.66
C PRO A 103 11.22 -22.31 -5.11
N GLU A 104 10.23 -22.88 -5.79
CA GLU A 104 10.25 -24.29 -6.24
C GLU A 104 11.32 -24.59 -7.30
N ASP A 105 11.86 -23.56 -7.97
CA ASP A 105 12.83 -23.73 -9.07
C ASP A 105 14.29 -23.87 -8.62
N GLY A 106 14.94 -24.92 -9.11
CA GLY A 106 16.38 -25.15 -8.94
C GLY A 106 17.26 -24.51 -10.01
N ASP A 107 16.69 -24.05 -11.13
CA ASP A 107 17.47 -23.42 -12.21
C ASP A 107 17.96 -22.03 -11.80
N GLN A 108 19.27 -21.80 -11.93
CA GLN A 108 19.91 -20.55 -11.57
C GLN A 108 19.42 -19.37 -12.40
N ALA A 109 19.13 -19.57 -13.69
CA ALA A 109 18.64 -18.47 -14.54
C ALA A 109 17.25 -18.03 -14.11
N ARG A 110 16.35 -18.99 -13.85
CA ARG A 110 15.02 -18.72 -13.31
C ARG A 110 15.05 -18.09 -11.92
N LEU A 111 15.91 -18.57 -11.02
CA LEU A 111 16.10 -17.97 -9.68
C LEU A 111 16.53 -16.50 -9.76
N ARG A 112 17.47 -16.15 -10.65
CA ARG A 112 17.87 -14.75 -10.89
C ARG A 112 16.69 -13.90 -11.38
N GLN A 113 15.89 -14.43 -12.29
CA GLN A 113 14.71 -13.73 -12.80
C GLN A 113 13.66 -13.50 -11.70
N MET A 114 13.41 -14.50 -10.85
CA MET A 114 12.48 -14.39 -9.73
C MET A 114 12.95 -13.35 -8.70
N PHE A 115 14.24 -13.34 -8.39
CA PHE A 115 14.82 -12.32 -7.51
C PHE A 115 14.70 -10.91 -8.10
N ALA A 116 14.97 -10.73 -9.40
CA ALA A 116 14.80 -9.43 -10.06
C ALA A 116 13.33 -8.93 -10.06
N ARG A 117 12.36 -9.86 -10.16
CA ARG A 117 10.94 -9.54 -10.01
C ARG A 117 10.62 -9.11 -8.58
N PHE A 118 11.19 -9.78 -7.58
CA PHE A 118 11.06 -9.40 -6.18
C PHE A 118 11.62 -7.99 -5.91
N GLU A 119 12.80 -7.64 -6.43
CA GLU A 119 13.35 -6.29 -6.31
C GLU A 119 12.49 -5.23 -7.03
N THR A 120 11.88 -5.60 -8.16
CA THR A 120 10.90 -4.74 -8.84
C THR A 120 9.67 -4.52 -7.97
N ARG A 121 9.18 -5.57 -7.30
CA ARG A 121 8.07 -5.49 -6.37
C ARG A 121 8.39 -4.60 -5.16
N GLN A 122 9.60 -4.67 -4.60
CA GLN A 122 10.06 -3.75 -3.55
C GLN A 122 9.98 -2.29 -3.99
N ARG A 123 10.52 -1.97 -5.18
CA ARG A 123 10.45 -0.61 -5.74
C ARG A 123 9.02 -0.15 -5.97
N GLN A 124 8.14 -1.03 -6.44
CA GLN A 124 6.73 -0.72 -6.64
C GLN A 124 6.04 -0.33 -5.32
N LEU A 125 6.20 -1.15 -4.26
CA LEU A 125 5.58 -0.85 -2.97
C LEU A 125 6.17 0.41 -2.33
N ALA A 126 7.49 0.61 -2.44
CA ALA A 126 8.14 1.82 -1.96
C ALA A 126 7.64 3.08 -2.66
N ALA A 127 7.40 3.01 -3.97
CA ALA A 127 6.84 4.13 -4.74
C ALA A 127 5.40 4.47 -4.30
N VAL A 128 4.57 3.45 -4.04
CA VAL A 128 3.20 3.67 -3.54
C VAL A 128 3.23 4.30 -2.14
N LEU A 129 4.06 3.78 -1.23
CA LEU A 129 4.23 4.36 0.11
C LEU A 129 4.72 5.81 0.05
N GLY A 130 5.72 6.10 -0.80
CA GLY A 130 6.23 7.45 -1.01
C GLY A 130 5.17 8.40 -1.59
N ALA A 131 4.26 7.93 -2.45
CA ALA A 131 3.14 8.72 -2.95
C ALA A 131 2.13 9.11 -1.84
N HIS A 132 2.05 8.32 -0.77
CA HIS A 132 1.29 8.63 0.44
C HIS A 132 2.09 9.44 1.47
N GLY A 133 3.32 9.86 1.15
CA GLY A 133 4.19 10.62 2.05
C GLY A 133 4.79 9.78 3.19
N ILE A 134 4.77 8.45 3.08
CA ILE A 134 5.32 7.54 4.08
C ILE A 134 6.79 7.27 3.73
N GLU A 135 7.70 7.57 4.65
CA GLU A 135 9.12 7.30 4.49
C GLU A 135 9.39 5.79 4.49
N VAL A 136 10.27 5.34 3.58
CA VAL A 136 10.71 3.94 3.49
C VAL A 136 12.19 3.85 3.82
N VAL A 137 12.52 3.12 4.89
CA VAL A 137 13.88 2.81 5.32
C VAL A 137 14.20 1.37 4.94
N TYR A 138 15.30 1.18 4.23
CA TYR A 138 15.77 -0.14 3.81
C TYR A 138 16.69 -0.76 4.88
N VAL A 139 16.42 -2.00 5.27
CA VAL A 139 17.12 -2.69 6.36
C VAL A 139 17.64 -4.03 5.86
N GLU A 140 18.95 -4.25 5.96
CA GLU A 140 19.55 -5.54 5.62
C GLU A 140 19.01 -6.64 6.54
N ALA A 141 18.57 -7.75 5.94
CA ALA A 141 17.82 -8.78 6.64
C ALA A 141 18.39 -10.19 6.43
N ALA A 142 18.46 -10.95 7.52
CA ALA A 142 18.68 -12.40 7.50
C ALA A 142 17.41 -13.14 7.06
N ALA A 143 17.54 -14.38 6.60
CA ALA A 143 16.41 -15.14 6.05
C ALA A 143 15.27 -15.39 7.05
N ASP A 144 15.62 -15.55 8.33
CA ASP A 144 14.75 -15.86 9.47
C ASP A 144 14.23 -14.61 10.20
N VAL A 145 14.52 -13.40 9.70
CA VAL A 145 14.04 -12.17 10.31
C VAL A 145 12.50 -12.15 10.33
N ASP A 146 11.93 -11.68 11.43
CA ASP A 146 10.49 -11.45 11.56
C ASP A 146 10.15 -9.96 11.37
N GLY A 147 8.87 -9.62 11.43
CA GLY A 147 8.42 -8.24 11.32
C GLY A 147 9.03 -7.29 12.36
N ARG A 148 9.45 -7.76 13.55
CA ARG A 148 10.06 -6.90 14.58
C ARG A 148 11.55 -6.67 14.33
N GLY A 149 12.20 -7.63 13.68
CA GLY A 149 13.62 -7.57 13.30
C GLY A 149 13.91 -6.67 12.10
N VAL A 150 12.87 -6.16 11.42
CA VAL A 150 13.00 -5.13 10.38
C VAL A 150 12.73 -3.73 10.89
#